data_AF-A0A8T3MP36-F1
#
_entry.id   AF-A0A8T3MP36-F1
#
_cell.length_a   1.000
_cell.length_b   1.000
_cell.length_c   1.000
_cell.angle_alpha   90.00
_cell.angle_beta   90.00
_cell.angle_gamma   90.00
#
_symmetry.space_group_name_H-M   'P 1'
#
loop_
_entity.id
_entity.type
_entity.pdbx_description
1 polymer ?
#
loop_
_entity_poly.entity_id
_entity_poly.type
_entity_poly.pdbx_seq_one_letter_code
_entity_poly.pdbx_strand_id
1 'polypeptide(L)'
;MRRAAGRDRPFFLYVPFNAPHYPLHAPAHYVDRFRGLSPERRIMAAMLASMDEGVGAILEELARAGLRENTFVFFQSDNGPSREARNRLDGRTDPYYGSRCRLKGHKFSLFEGGIRSPAIASWPARIPPGLRISEAGIAMDLFPTFLRLAGG
;
A
#
# COMPACT_ATOMS: atom_id res chain seq x y z
N MET A 1 -10.48 -6.50 -14.51
CA MET A 1 -11.69 -6.73 -13.68
C MET A 1 -12.95 -6.81 -14.53
N ARG A 2 -13.42 -5.73 -15.17
CA ARG A 2 -14.68 -5.74 -15.97
C ARG A 2 -14.77 -6.84 -17.05
N ARG A 3 -13.65 -7.19 -17.71
CA ARG A 3 -13.61 -8.31 -18.67
C ARG A 3 -13.75 -9.70 -18.04
N ALA A 4 -13.44 -9.83 -16.74
CA ALA A 4 -13.61 -11.07 -15.99
C ALA A 4 -15.00 -11.17 -15.37
N ALA A 5 -15.68 -10.03 -15.13
CA ALA A 5 -17.06 -10.02 -14.69
C ALA A 5 -17.95 -10.72 -15.73
N GLY A 6 -18.72 -11.73 -15.29
CA GLY A 6 -19.57 -12.55 -16.16
C GLY A 6 -18.83 -13.64 -16.95
N ARG A 7 -17.57 -13.94 -16.62
CA ARG A 7 -16.84 -15.10 -17.16
C ARG A 7 -16.45 -16.03 -16.00
N ASP A 8 -16.47 -17.34 -16.24
CA ASP A 8 -16.03 -18.37 -15.28
C ASP A 8 -14.50 -18.45 -15.14
N ARG A 9 -13.77 -17.38 -15.46
CA ARG A 9 -12.31 -17.35 -15.38
C ARG A 9 -11.84 -16.38 -14.30
N PRO A 10 -11.03 -16.84 -13.32
CA PRO A 10 -10.45 -15.95 -12.32
C PRO A 10 -9.50 -14.95 -12.97
N PHE A 11 -9.20 -13.86 -12.24
CA PHE A 11 -8.21 -12.88 -12.64
C PHE A 11 -7.16 -12.67 -11.55
N PHE A 12 -5.98 -12.22 -11.96
CA PHE A 12 -4.94 -11.70 -11.08
C PHE A 12 -4.67 -10.24 -11.47
N LEU A 13 -4.53 -9.37 -10.49
CA LEU A 13 -4.18 -7.97 -10.71
C LEU A 13 -3.08 -7.56 -9.74
N TYR A 14 -1.98 -7.05 -10.30
CA TYR A 14 -0.88 -6.45 -9.56
C TYR A 14 -0.87 -4.94 -9.80
N VAL A 15 -0.96 -4.16 -8.72
CA VAL A 15 -1.01 -2.69 -8.76
C VAL A 15 0.15 -2.11 -7.95
N PRO A 16 1.33 -1.90 -8.56
CA PRO A 16 2.49 -1.34 -7.89
C PRO A 16 2.43 0.19 -7.88
N PHE A 17 1.75 0.76 -6.89
CA PHE A 17 1.83 2.21 -6.68
C PHE A 17 3.28 2.63 -6.44
N ASN A 18 3.68 3.74 -7.05
CA ASN A 18 4.97 4.37 -6.76
C ASN A 18 4.91 5.24 -5.49
N ALA A 19 3.73 5.69 -5.08
CA ALA A 19 3.56 6.46 -3.85
C ALA A 19 3.89 5.60 -2.61
N PRO A 20 4.56 6.16 -1.57
CA PRO A 20 5.01 7.55 -1.44
C PRO A 20 6.51 7.72 -1.78
N HIS A 21 7.08 6.92 -2.69
CA HIS A 21 8.49 7.04 -3.07
C HIS A 21 8.80 8.42 -3.64
N TYR A 22 10.02 8.91 -3.42
CA TYR A 22 10.47 10.17 -4.01
C TYR A 22 10.48 10.12 -5.55
N PRO A 23 10.39 11.26 -6.25
CA PRO A 23 10.29 12.62 -5.73
C PRO A 23 8.96 12.92 -5.02
N LEU A 24 9.02 13.71 -3.94
CA LEU A 24 7.87 14.08 -3.14
C LEU A 24 7.05 15.16 -3.86
N HIS A 25 5.91 14.73 -4.42
CA HIS A 25 4.96 15.59 -5.09
C HIS A 25 3.55 15.00 -5.01
N ALA A 26 2.53 15.86 -5.02
CA ALA A 26 1.14 15.45 -5.06
C ALA A 26 0.30 16.56 -5.68
N PRO A 27 -0.87 16.25 -6.26
CA PRO A 27 -1.81 17.26 -6.71
C PRO A 27 -2.20 18.23 -5.57
N ALA A 28 -2.35 19.51 -5.89
CA ALA A 28 -2.59 20.57 -4.90
C ALA A 28 -3.79 20.30 -4.00
N HIS A 29 -4.89 19.76 -4.55
CA HIS A 29 -6.09 19.44 -3.78
C HIS A 29 -5.86 18.39 -2.68
N TYR A 30 -4.91 17.46 -2.85
CA TYR A 30 -4.51 16.55 -1.76
C TYR A 30 -3.65 17.28 -0.73
N VAL A 31 -2.71 18.12 -1.16
CA VAL A 31 -1.83 18.91 -0.28
C VAL A 31 -2.66 19.82 0.64
N ASP A 32 -3.72 20.42 0.09
CA ASP A 32 -4.62 21.33 0.80
C ASP A 32 -5.40 20.66 1.94
N ARG A 33 -5.67 19.34 1.85
CA ARG A 33 -6.32 18.57 2.92
C ARG A 33 -5.47 18.50 4.20
N PHE A 34 -4.16 18.72 4.09
CA PHE A 34 -3.19 18.50 5.18
C PHE A 34 -2.45 19.78 5.61
N ARG A 35 -3.08 20.96 5.43
CA ARG A 35 -2.49 22.27 5.79
C ARG A 35 -2.01 22.37 7.24
N GLY A 36 -2.64 21.64 8.17
CA GLY A 36 -2.22 21.57 9.58
C GLY A 36 -0.96 20.75 9.86
N LEU A 37 -0.41 20.03 8.88
CA LEU A 37 0.85 19.30 9.01
C LEU A 37 2.05 20.19 8.62
N SER A 38 3.22 19.85 9.17
CA SER A 38 4.49 20.45 8.74
C SER A 38 4.69 20.24 7.23
N PRO A 39 5.40 21.15 6.54
CA PRO A 39 5.56 21.10 5.07
C PRO A 39 6.05 19.73 4.58
N GLU A 40 6.97 19.12 5.31
CA GLU A 40 7.48 17.78 5.01
C GLU A 40 6.33 16.77 5.07
N ARG A 41 5.64 16.67 6.21
CA ARG A 41 4.60 15.64 6.40
C ARG A 41 3.40 15.83 5.49
N ARG A 42 3.13 17.07 5.10
CA ARG A 42 2.00 17.44 4.25
C ARG A 42 2.05 16.74 2.90
N ILE A 43 3.20 16.76 2.22
CA ILE A 43 3.31 16.18 0.87
C ILE A 43 3.19 14.65 0.90
N MET A 44 3.78 13.99 1.90
CA MET A 44 3.63 12.54 2.03
C MET A 44 2.20 12.13 2.40
N ALA A 45 1.55 12.86 3.32
CA ALA A 45 0.14 12.62 3.63
C ALA A 45 -0.73 12.78 2.39
N ALA A 46 -0.43 13.76 1.53
CA ALA A 46 -1.11 13.96 0.25
C ALA A 46 -0.89 12.78 -0.72
N MET A 47 0.35 12.29 -0.86
CA MET A 47 0.66 11.11 -1.68
C MET A 47 -0.06 9.84 -1.18
N LEU A 48 -0.05 9.61 0.14
CA LEU A 48 -0.73 8.48 0.76
C LEU A 48 -2.24 8.58 0.57
N ALA A 49 -2.83 9.78 0.72
CA ALA A 49 -4.26 9.99 0.49
C ALA A 49 -4.66 9.76 -0.97
N SER A 50 -3.81 10.14 -1.93
CA SER A 50 -4.05 9.88 -3.35
C SER A 50 -3.97 8.38 -3.67
N MET A 51 -3.00 7.66 -3.09
CA MET A 51 -2.91 6.20 -3.21
C MET A 51 -4.13 5.52 -2.58
N ASP A 52 -4.54 5.93 -1.39
CA ASP A 52 -5.70 5.40 -0.67
C ASP A 52 -7.00 5.58 -1.48
N GLU A 53 -7.18 6.74 -2.12
CA GLU A 53 -8.30 6.96 -3.05
C GLU A 53 -8.24 6.03 -4.26
N GLY A 54 -7.04 5.80 -4.82
CA GLY A 54 -6.84 4.82 -5.90
C GLY A 54 -7.17 3.38 -5.48
N VAL A 55 -6.84 2.98 -4.25
CA VAL A 55 -7.25 1.70 -3.67
C VAL A 55 -8.78 1.65 -3.51
N GLY A 56 -9.39 2.73 -3.02
CA GLY A 56 -10.84 2.89 -2.92
C GLY A 56 -11.54 2.67 -4.25
N ALA A 57 -11.07 3.33 -5.31
CA ALA A 57 -11.61 3.17 -6.66
C ALA A 57 -11.56 1.71 -7.16
N ILE A 58 -10.48 0.98 -6.86
CA ILE A 58 -10.38 -0.46 -7.20
C ILE A 58 -11.43 -1.28 -6.44
N LEU A 59 -11.59 -1.03 -5.14
CA LEU A 59 -12.56 -1.75 -4.31
C LEU A 59 -14.01 -1.44 -4.72
N GLU A 60 -14.30 -0.19 -5.07
CA GLU A 60 -15.59 0.23 -5.60
C GLU A 60 -15.90 -0.45 -6.93
N GLU A 61 -14.94 -0.54 -7.83
CA GLU A 61 -15.13 -1.25 -9.10
C GLU A 61 -15.34 -2.76 -8.92
N LEU A 62 -14.67 -3.39 -7.94
CA LEU A 62 -14.97 -4.78 -7.56
C LEU A 62 -16.40 -4.93 -7.03
N ALA A 63 -16.88 -3.98 -6.23
CA ALA A 63 -18.25 -3.99 -5.73
C ALA A 63 -19.27 -3.78 -6.86
N ARG A 64 -19.07 -2.78 -7.72
CA ARG A 64 -19.92 -2.50 -8.90
C ARG A 64 -20.01 -3.69 -9.85
N ALA A 65 -18.92 -4.44 -10.01
CA ALA A 65 -18.87 -5.62 -10.87
C ALA A 65 -19.42 -6.90 -10.19
N GLY A 66 -19.86 -6.84 -8.92
CA GLY A 66 -20.32 -8.02 -8.17
C GLY A 66 -19.21 -9.01 -7.82
N LEU A 67 -17.95 -8.60 -7.86
CA LEU A 67 -16.78 -9.47 -7.66
C LEU A 67 -16.19 -9.37 -6.24
N ARG A 68 -16.58 -8.35 -5.48
CA ARG A 68 -16.00 -8.01 -4.16
C ARG A 68 -15.99 -9.16 -3.16
N GLU A 69 -17.07 -9.94 -3.13
CA GLU A 69 -17.28 -11.01 -2.16
C GLU A 69 -16.26 -12.15 -2.32
N ASN A 70 -15.98 -12.52 -3.58
CA ASN A 70 -15.06 -13.60 -3.94
C ASN A 70 -13.71 -13.09 -4.49
N THR A 71 -13.27 -11.91 -4.06
CA THR A 71 -11.94 -11.38 -4.40
C THR A 71 -11.09 -11.26 -3.14
N PHE A 72 -9.97 -11.99 -3.12
CA PHE A 72 -8.92 -11.80 -2.13
C PHE A 72 -8.07 -10.58 -2.50
N VAL A 73 -8.03 -9.59 -1.63
CA VAL A 73 -7.22 -8.37 -1.77
C VAL A 73 -6.13 -8.41 -0.72
N PHE A 74 -4.88 -8.23 -1.16
CA PHE A 74 -3.73 -8.09 -0.28
C PHE A 74 -2.99 -6.79 -0.57
N PHE A 75 -2.79 -5.99 0.47
CA PHE A 75 -2.06 -4.73 0.41
C PHE A 75 -0.83 -4.82 1.31
N GLN A 76 0.33 -4.38 0.82
CA GLN A 76 1.56 -4.26 1.62
C GLN A 76 2.48 -3.17 1.06
N SER A 77 3.39 -2.69 1.90
CA SER A 77 4.57 -1.93 1.46
C SER A 77 5.71 -2.86 1.06
N ASP A 78 6.56 -2.44 0.11
CA ASP A 78 7.72 -3.21 -0.37
C ASP A 78 8.89 -3.20 0.63
N ASN A 79 9.10 -2.09 1.32
CA ASN A 79 10.09 -1.92 2.39
C ASN A 79 9.62 -0.90 3.44
N GLY A 80 10.43 -0.73 4.47
CA GLY A 80 10.28 0.33 5.46
C GLY A 80 10.46 1.75 4.89
N PRO A 81 10.12 2.80 5.67
CA PRO A 81 10.20 4.20 5.24
C PRO A 81 11.62 4.60 4.82
N SER A 82 11.75 5.46 3.82
CA SER A 82 13.03 6.09 3.49
C SER A 82 13.39 7.22 4.47
N ARG A 83 14.70 7.45 4.67
CA ARG A 83 15.26 8.72 5.20
C ARG A 83 16.34 9.31 4.29
N GLU A 84 16.34 8.92 3.02
CA GLU A 84 17.25 9.51 2.05
C GLU A 84 17.03 11.03 1.95
N ALA A 85 18.02 11.76 1.46
CA ALA A 85 17.99 13.21 1.30
C ALA A 85 17.49 13.65 -0.08
N ARG A 86 17.61 12.78 -1.10
CA ARG A 86 17.35 13.09 -2.51
C ARG A 86 15.86 12.98 -2.86
N ASN A 87 15.03 13.71 -2.12
CA ASN A 87 13.60 13.45 -2.12
C ASN A 87 12.77 14.51 -2.82
N ARG A 88 13.34 15.64 -3.23
CA ARG A 88 12.59 16.78 -3.77
C ARG A 88 12.98 17.14 -5.19
N LEU A 89 12.01 17.67 -5.92
CA LEU A 89 12.19 18.15 -7.30
C LEU A 89 12.96 19.47 -7.39
N ASP A 90 13.02 20.23 -6.30
CA ASP A 90 13.68 21.54 -6.23
C ASP A 90 15.18 21.46 -5.88
N GLY A 91 15.75 20.26 -5.88
CA GLY A 91 17.17 20.02 -5.60
C GLY A 91 17.55 20.07 -4.13
N ARG A 92 16.61 20.32 -3.20
CA ARG A 92 16.89 20.27 -1.76
C ARG A 92 17.25 18.85 -1.32
N THR A 93 18.21 18.77 -0.41
CA THR A 93 18.77 17.52 0.13
C THR A 93 18.39 17.28 1.59
N ASP A 94 17.29 17.86 2.06
CA ASP A 94 16.87 17.65 3.43
C ASP A 94 16.35 16.22 3.64
N PRO A 95 16.84 15.50 4.67
CA PRO A 95 16.38 14.16 4.96
C PRO A 95 14.92 14.18 5.37
N TYR A 96 14.16 13.26 4.80
CA TYR A 96 12.74 13.14 5.09
C TYR A 96 12.48 12.07 6.16
N TYR A 97 11.77 12.41 7.23
CA TYR A 97 11.48 11.46 8.31
C TYR A 97 10.14 10.73 8.11
N GLY A 98 10.03 10.07 6.94
CA GLY A 98 9.04 9.07 6.52
C GLY A 98 7.91 8.78 7.50
N SER A 99 8.33 8.06 8.52
CA SER A 99 7.50 7.57 9.60
C SER A 99 8.17 7.87 10.94
N ARG A 100 7.36 8.18 11.95
CA ARG A 100 7.79 8.19 13.36
C ARG A 100 7.67 6.79 13.99
N CYS A 101 7.74 5.74 13.16
CA CYS A 101 7.62 4.38 13.62
C CYS A 101 8.62 4.13 14.76
N ARG A 102 8.15 3.50 15.84
CA ARG A 102 8.98 3.14 17.01
C ARG A 102 9.98 2.01 16.69
N LEU A 103 9.90 1.45 15.48
CA LEU A 103 10.78 0.40 15.02
C LEU A 103 12.16 0.98 14.63
N LYS A 104 13.22 0.29 15.02
CA LYS A 104 14.60 0.65 14.70
C LYS A 104 14.87 0.44 13.21
N GLY A 105 15.56 1.36 12.56
CA GLY A 105 15.92 1.23 11.14
C GLY A 105 14.90 1.86 10.17
N HIS A 106 15.18 1.69 8.88
CA HIS A 106 14.52 2.34 7.74
C HIS A 106 14.95 1.61 6.46
N LYS A 107 14.46 2.03 5.28
CA LYS A 107 14.94 1.54 3.97
C LYS A 107 16.48 1.39 3.97
N PHE A 108 16.98 0.27 3.43
CA PHE A 108 18.37 -0.19 3.50
C PHE A 108 18.86 -0.76 4.86
N SER A 109 17.95 -1.07 5.78
CA SER A 109 18.29 -1.68 7.07
C SER A 109 17.65 -3.05 7.26
N LEU A 110 18.35 -3.96 7.94
CA LEU A 110 17.81 -5.24 8.43
C LEU A 110 17.15 -5.14 9.81
N PHE A 111 17.13 -3.96 10.43
CA PHE A 111 16.32 -3.76 11.64
C PHE A 111 14.84 -3.68 11.26
N GLU A 112 13.95 -3.95 12.23
CA GLU A 112 12.49 -4.00 12.05
C GLU A 112 11.90 -2.86 11.21
N GLY A 113 12.35 -1.62 11.42
CA GLY A 113 11.87 -0.45 10.68
C GLY A 113 12.26 -0.44 9.18
N GLY A 114 13.17 -1.31 8.73
CA GLY A 114 13.50 -1.50 7.33
C GLY A 114 12.77 -2.66 6.65
N ILE A 115 12.46 -3.72 7.40
CA ILE A 115 11.92 -4.99 6.86
C ILE A 115 10.49 -5.31 7.28
N ARG A 116 9.96 -4.66 8.33
CA ARG A 116 8.59 -4.88 8.83
C ARG A 116 7.63 -3.87 8.21
N SER A 117 6.88 -4.34 7.22
CA SER A 117 5.91 -3.54 6.48
C SER A 117 4.48 -3.66 7.04
N PRO A 118 3.65 -2.61 6.92
CA PRO A 118 2.21 -2.76 7.10
C PRO A 118 1.66 -3.70 6.02
N ALA A 119 0.77 -4.61 6.40
CA ALA A 119 0.06 -5.49 5.48
C ALA A 119 -1.40 -5.67 5.92
N ILE A 120 -2.31 -5.74 4.96
CA ILE A 120 -3.74 -5.98 5.18
C ILE A 120 -4.21 -7.00 4.13
N ALA A 121 -4.95 -8.01 4.59
CA ALA A 121 -5.67 -8.95 3.75
C ALA A 121 -7.19 -8.73 3.90
N SER A 122 -7.94 -8.82 2.81
CA SER A 122 -9.40 -8.73 2.82
C SER A 122 -10.02 -9.70 1.84
N TRP A 123 -10.91 -10.56 2.34
CA TRP A 123 -11.71 -11.47 1.53
C TRP A 123 -13.03 -11.77 2.26
N PRO A 124 -14.11 -11.02 1.96
CA PRO A 124 -15.37 -11.08 2.71
C PRO A 124 -15.92 -12.50 2.88
N ALA A 125 -15.88 -13.32 1.81
CA ALA A 125 -16.40 -14.68 1.85
C ALA A 125 -15.57 -15.66 2.71
N ARG A 126 -14.38 -15.28 3.18
CA ARG A 126 -13.40 -16.21 3.80
C ARG A 126 -12.69 -15.68 5.04
N ILE A 127 -12.46 -14.38 5.14
CA ILE A 127 -11.67 -13.74 6.21
C ILE A 127 -12.62 -12.89 7.06
N PRO A 128 -12.80 -13.23 8.35
CA PRO A 128 -13.60 -12.44 9.26
C PRO A 128 -13.06 -11.01 9.40
N PRO A 129 -13.93 -9.99 9.48
CA PRO A 129 -13.50 -8.61 9.68
C PRO A 129 -12.86 -8.44 11.06
N GLY A 130 -11.88 -7.54 11.15
CA GLY A 130 -11.23 -7.18 12.43
C GLY A 130 -10.22 -8.20 12.95
N LEU A 131 -9.95 -9.29 12.21
CA LEU A 131 -8.93 -10.26 12.58
C LEU A 131 -7.53 -9.60 12.63
N ARG A 132 -6.79 -9.87 13.70
CA ARG A 132 -5.39 -9.48 13.87
C ARG A 132 -4.51 -10.72 13.92
N ILE A 133 -3.59 -10.82 12.98
CA ILE A 133 -2.55 -11.86 12.92
C ILE A 133 -1.27 -11.25 13.49
N SER A 134 -0.64 -11.94 14.45
CA SER A 134 0.57 -11.46 15.13
C SER A 134 1.81 -12.28 14.76
N GLU A 135 1.59 -13.41 14.11
CA GLU A 135 2.58 -14.30 13.54
C GLU A 135 3.38 -13.57 12.46
N ALA A 136 4.68 -13.89 12.39
CA ALA A 136 5.53 -13.39 11.34
C ALA A 136 5.15 -14.04 10.01
N GLY A 137 5.04 -13.22 8.97
CA GLY A 137 4.98 -13.65 7.57
C GLY A 137 6.01 -12.87 6.76
N ILE A 138 6.44 -13.45 5.65
CA ILE A 138 7.38 -12.83 4.72
C ILE A 138 6.74 -12.72 3.33
N ALA A 139 7.13 -11.71 2.55
CA ALA A 139 6.53 -11.49 1.22
C ALA A 139 6.65 -12.70 0.28
N MET A 140 7.65 -13.58 0.50
CA MET A 140 7.83 -14.83 -0.23
C MET A 140 6.68 -15.83 -0.03
N ASP A 141 5.95 -15.75 1.09
CA ASP A 141 4.80 -16.60 1.38
C ASP A 141 3.60 -16.29 0.47
N LEU A 142 3.56 -15.10 -0.13
CA LEU A 142 2.45 -14.67 -0.98
C LEU A 142 2.37 -15.47 -2.27
N PHE A 143 3.51 -15.87 -2.83
CA PHE A 143 3.52 -16.68 -4.06
C PHE A 143 2.81 -18.03 -3.88
N PRO A 144 3.24 -18.93 -2.95
CA PRO A 144 2.53 -20.19 -2.73
C PRO A 144 1.11 -19.97 -2.18
N THR A 145 0.86 -18.88 -1.46
CA THR A 145 -0.49 -18.53 -1.01
C THR A 145 -1.41 -18.25 -2.20
N PHE A 146 -1.02 -17.36 -3.12
CA PHE A 146 -1.84 -17.01 -4.28
C PHE A 146 -2.04 -18.20 -5.22
N LEU A 147 -1.01 -19.01 -5.41
CA LEU A 147 -1.09 -20.23 -6.22
C LEU A 147 -2.15 -21.20 -5.67
N ARG A 148 -2.09 -21.49 -4.36
CA ARG A 148 -3.07 -22.33 -3.68
C ARG A 148 -4.48 -21.76 -3.74
N LEU A 149 -4.63 -20.43 -3.61
CA LEU A 149 -5.94 -19.77 -3.73
C LEU A 149 -6.50 -19.82 -5.15
N ALA A 150 -5.63 -19.90 -6.17
CA ALA A 150 -5.99 -20.06 -7.56
C ALA A 150 -6.23 -21.53 -7.98
N GLY A 151 -6.07 -22.49 -7.05
CA GLY A 151 -6.28 -23.92 -7.31
C GLY A 151 -5.08 -24.65 -7.93
N GLY A 152 -3.88 -24.07 -7.85
CA GLY A 152 -2.63 -24.72 -8.23
C GLY A 152 -1.93 -25.43 -7.08
#